data_AF-X0Y3X2-F1
#
_entry.id   AF-X0Y3X2-F1
#
_cell.length_a   1.000
_cell.length_b   1.000
_cell.length_c   1.000
_cell.angle_alpha   90.00
_cell.angle_beta   90.00
_cell.angle_gamma   90.00
#
_symmetry.space_group_name_H-M   'P 1'
#
loop_
_entity.id
_entity.type
_entity.pdbx_description
1 polymer ?
#
loop_
_entity_poly.entity_id
_entity_poly.type
_entity_poly.pdbx_seq_one_letter_code
_entity_poly.pdbx_strand_id
1 'polypeptide(L)'
;GISGLVVLSKGDLVGILTERDILTRVVASGQDPEEVTVREIMTEPVIFVNPIMPVEEAVRIMLQEKIKKLPVVTREEERQRLVGIVS
;
A
#
# COMPACT_ATOMS: atom_id res chain seq x y z
N GLY A 1 4.09 2.60 -15.92
CA GLY A 1 4.14 3.74 -14.96
C GLY A 1 4.08 3.20 -13.54
N ILE A 2 4.58 3.95 -12.56
CA ILE A 2 4.50 3.60 -11.13
C ILE A 2 3.17 4.16 -10.61
N SER A 3 2.23 3.28 -10.22
CA SER A 3 0.87 3.67 -9.78
C SER A 3 0.60 3.45 -8.29
N GLY A 4 1.61 3.05 -7.53
CA GLY A 4 1.52 2.90 -6.08
C GLY A 4 2.89 2.80 -5.42
N LEU A 5 2.99 3.34 -4.21
CA LEU A 5 4.17 3.37 -3.36
C LEU A 5 3.82 2.76 -2.00
N VAL A 6 4.63 1.81 -1.56
CA VAL A 6 4.52 1.24 -0.21
C VAL A 6 5.28 2.15 0.76
N VAL A 7 4.65 2.51 1.88
CA VAL A 7 5.22 3.37 2.90
C VAL A 7 5.71 2.53 4.06
N LEU A 8 7.00 2.68 4.40
CA LEU A 8 7.65 1.99 5.50
C LEU A 8 8.09 3.00 6.57
N SER A 9 8.00 2.61 7.83
CA SER A 9 8.58 3.36 8.95
C SER A 9 9.44 2.43 9.80
N LYS A 10 10.73 2.76 9.95
CA LYS A 10 11.73 1.91 10.64
C LYS A 10 11.79 0.46 10.11
N GLY A 11 11.35 0.21 8.88
CA GLY A 11 11.31 -1.11 8.24
C GLY A 11 9.94 -1.79 8.27
N ASP A 12 9.00 -1.29 9.08
CA ASP A 12 7.66 -1.86 9.21
C ASP A 12 6.70 -1.22 8.19
N LEU A 13 5.80 -2.04 7.63
CA LEU A 13 4.75 -1.58 6.73
C LEU A 13 3.75 -0.70 7.49
N VAL A 14 3.63 0.57 7.08
CA VAL A 14 2.73 1.53 7.72
C VAL A 14 1.65 2.07 6.80
N GLY A 15 1.84 2.02 5.48
CA GLY A 15 0.86 2.60 4.56
C GLY A 15 1.09 2.21 3.10
N ILE A 16 0.12 2.54 2.26
CA ILE A 16 0.27 2.53 0.80
C ILE A 16 -0.29 3.84 0.24
N LEU A 17 0.43 4.45 -0.69
CA LEU A 17 -0.01 5.64 -1.41
C LEU A 17 -0.20 5.30 -2.88
N THR A 18 -1.38 5.55 -3.42
CA THR A 18 -1.69 5.30 -4.84
C THR A 18 -2.00 6.59 -5.59
N GLU A 19 -2.01 6.53 -6.92
CA GLU A 19 -2.49 7.64 -7.75
C GLU A 19 -3.90 8.10 -7.35
N ARG A 20 -4.78 7.16 -6.97
CA ARG A 20 -6.13 7.47 -6.50
C ARG A 20 -6.10 8.35 -5.26
N ASP A 21 -5.23 8.03 -4.30
CA ASP A 21 -5.12 8.81 -3.06
C ASP A 21 -4.69 10.24 -3.34
N ILE A 22 -3.69 10.44 -4.21
CA ILE A 22 -3.23 11.78 -4.63
C ILE A 22 -4.36 12.55 -5.31
N LEU A 23 -5.04 11.91 -6.27
CA LEU A 23 -6.12 12.53 -7.03
C LEU A 23 -7.29 12.92 -6.12
N THR A 24 -7.68 12.06 -5.18
CA THR A 24 -8.88 12.33 -4.35
C THR A 24 -8.58 13.20 -3.14
N ARG A 25 -7.45 12.98 -2.45
CA ARG A 25 -7.17 13.61 -1.15
C ARG A 25 -6.36 14.89 -1.28
N VAL A 26 -5.60 15.07 -2.36
CA VAL A 26 -4.84 16.31 -2.60
C VAL A 26 -5.53 17.14 -3.67
N VAL A 27 -5.57 16.64 -4.91
CA VAL A 27 -6.01 17.42 -6.08
C VAL A 27 -7.49 17.78 -5.97
N ALA A 28 -8.37 16.78 -5.84
CA ALA A 28 -9.82 17.02 -5.77
C ALA A 28 -10.25 17.76 -4.49
N SER A 29 -9.45 17.66 -3.43
CA SER A 29 -9.70 18.35 -2.16
C SER A 29 -9.07 19.75 -2.11
N GLY A 30 -8.36 20.17 -3.16
CA GLY A 30 -7.73 21.49 -3.25
C GLY A 30 -6.61 21.72 -2.24
N GLN A 31 -5.98 20.65 -1.73
CA GLN A 31 -4.84 20.78 -0.84
C GLN A 31 -3.57 21.15 -1.61
N ASP A 32 -2.65 21.86 -0.96
CA ASP A 32 -1.34 22.16 -1.51
C ASP A 32 -0.42 20.92 -1.40
N PRO A 33 0.06 20.36 -2.53
CA PRO A 33 1.00 19.24 -2.52
C PRO A 33 2.31 19.50 -1.77
N GLU A 34 2.71 20.76 -1.58
CA GLU A 34 3.94 21.12 -0.86
C GLU A 34 3.77 21.08 0.67
N GLU A 35 2.52 21.20 1.16
CA GLU A 35 2.21 21.25 2.59
C GLU A 35 1.70 19.90 3.14
N VAL A 36 1.16 19.03 2.29
CA VAL A 36 0.64 17.71 2.70
C VAL A 36 1.76 16.67 2.81
N THR A 37 1.67 15.83 3.83
CA THR A 37 2.60 14.72 4.05
C THR A 37 2.04 13.40 3.53
N VAL A 38 2.92 12.49 3.12
CA VAL A 38 2.53 11.12 2.72
C VAL A 38 1.70 10.43 3.81
N ARG A 39 2.01 10.68 5.09
CA ARG A 39 1.31 10.08 6.22
C ARG A 39 -0.16 10.50 6.30
N GLU A 40 -0.48 11.73 5.92
CA GLU A 40 -1.86 12.25 5.96
C GLU A 40 -2.73 11.69 4.84
N ILE A 41 -2.11 11.37 3.69
CA ILE A 41 -2.84 10.97 2.48
C ILE A 41 -2.72 9.49 2.12
N MET A 42 -1.82 8.73 2.75
CA MET A 42 -1.70 7.29 2.53
C MET A 42 -2.93 6.53 3.06
N THR A 43 -3.13 5.32 2.56
CA THR A 43 -4.13 4.39 3.09
C THR A 43 -3.50 3.53 4.19
N GLU A 44 -4.15 3.51 5.35
CA GLU A 44 -3.86 2.67 6.51
C GLU A 44 -5.18 2.18 7.16
N PRO A 45 -5.27 0.93 7.66
CA PRO A 45 -4.27 -0.14 7.62
C PRO A 45 -4.10 -0.74 6.21
N VAL A 46 -2.92 -1.28 5.93
CA VAL A 46 -2.60 -1.85 4.62
C VAL A 46 -2.98 -3.34 4.58
N ILE A 47 -3.69 -3.72 3.53
CA ILE A 47 -3.92 -5.14 3.21
C ILE A 47 -2.68 -5.68 2.50
N PHE A 48 -2.06 -6.69 3.07
CA PHE A 48 -0.87 -7.35 2.52
C PHE A 48 -1.02 -8.87 2.56
N VAL A 49 -0.21 -9.58 1.78
CA VAL A 49 -0.17 -11.05 1.74
C VAL A 49 1.20 -11.60 2.07
N ASN A 50 1.25 -12.86 2.46
CA ASN A 50 2.49 -13.60 2.67
C ASN A 50 3.09 -14.04 1.32
N PRO A 51 4.43 -14.04 1.15
CA PRO A 51 5.06 -14.51 -0.09
C PRO A 51 4.75 -15.96 -0.50
N ILE A 52 4.34 -16.83 0.44
CA ILE A 52 3.99 -18.22 0.14
C ILE A 52 2.49 -18.42 -0.17
N MET A 53 1.69 -17.35 -0.12
CA MET A 53 0.26 -17.42 -0.43
C MET A 53 0.06 -17.74 -1.92
N PRO A 54 -0.86 -18.65 -2.28
CA PRO A 54 -1.22 -18.90 -3.68
C PRO A 54 -1.69 -17.63 -4.39
N VAL A 55 -1.31 -17.49 -5.66
CA VAL A 55 -1.64 -16.30 -6.45
C VAL A 55 -3.16 -16.13 -6.60
N GLU A 56 -3.90 -17.23 -6.71
CA GLU A 56 -5.36 -17.24 -6.81
C GLU A 56 -6.02 -16.62 -5.57
N GLU A 57 -5.42 -16.79 -4.40
CA GLU A 57 -5.91 -16.20 -3.16
C GLU A 57 -5.59 -14.71 -3.07
N ALA A 58 -4.39 -14.30 -3.49
CA ALA A 58 -4.05 -12.88 -3.61
C ALA A 58 -4.98 -12.14 -4.59
N VAL A 59 -5.31 -12.76 -5.73
CA VAL A 59 -6.28 -12.22 -6.71
C VAL A 59 -7.67 -12.12 -6.10
N ARG A 60 -8.10 -13.12 -5.33
CA ARG A 60 -9.40 -13.09 -4.65
C ARG A 60 -9.48 -11.92 -3.67
N ILE A 61 -8.43 -11.69 -2.89
CA ILE A 61 -8.36 -10.54 -1.96
C ILE A 61 -8.43 -9.23 -2.75
N MET A 62 -7.65 -9.08 -3.83
CA MET A 62 -7.71 -7.89 -4.69
C MET A 62 -9.13 -7.59 -5.19
N LEU A 63 -9.86 -8.61 -5.62
CA LEU A 63 -11.24 -8.47 -6.11
C LEU A 63 -12.24 -8.12 -4.99
N GLN A 64 -12.12 -8.79 -3.84
CA GLN A 64 -13.00 -8.56 -2.68
C GLN A 64 -12.83 -7.15 -2.10
N GLU A 65 -11.58 -6.74 -1.93
CA GLU A 65 -11.20 -5.44 -1.35
C GLU A 65 -11.19 -4.31 -2.38
N LYS A 66 -11.42 -4.65 -3.66
CA LYS A 66 -11.41 -3.70 -4.79
C LYS A 66 -10.11 -2.90 -4.90
N ILE A 67 -8.99 -3.55 -4.58
CA ILE A 67 -7.64 -2.99 -4.66
C ILE A 67 -6.88 -3.64 -5.82
N LYS A 68 -5.95 -2.87 -6.40
CA LYS A 68 -5.11 -3.31 -7.52
C LYS A 68 -3.65 -3.53 -7.12
N LYS A 69 -3.31 -3.25 -5.88
CA LYS A 69 -1.93 -3.21 -5.38
C LYS A 69 -1.93 -3.93 -4.07
N LEU A 70 -1.05 -4.92 -3.94
CA LEU A 70 -1.04 -5.76 -2.76
C LEU A 70 0.42 -5.99 -2.34
N PRO A 71 0.89 -5.31 -1.27
CA PRO A 71 2.21 -5.54 -0.72
C PRO A 71 2.37 -6.99 -0.30
N VAL A 72 3.55 -7.53 -0.54
CA VAL A 72 3.93 -8.87 -0.11
C VAL A 72 4.90 -8.72 1.05
N VAL A 73 4.50 -9.22 2.22
CA VAL A 73 5.23 -9.05 3.48
C VAL A 73 5.47 -10.42 4.09
N THR A 74 6.71 -10.66 4.50
CA THR A 74 7.06 -11.82 5.32
C THR A 74 7.23 -11.41 6.78
N ARG A 75 7.15 -12.39 7.67
CA ARG A 75 7.57 -12.24 9.06
C ARG A 75 8.92 -12.93 9.20
N GLU A 76 9.95 -12.15 9.48
CA GLU A 76 11.28 -12.66 9.83
C GLU A 76 11.49 -12.33 11.31
N GLU A 77 11.69 -13.37 12.13
CA GLU A 77 11.76 -13.25 13.59
C GLU A 77 10.51 -12.52 14.16
N GLU A 78 10.70 -11.35 14.77
CA GLU A 78 9.64 -10.51 15.34
C GLU A 78 9.27 -9.30 14.46
N ARG A 79 9.82 -9.17 13.25
CA ARG A 79 9.64 -7.98 12.41
C ARG A 79 8.96 -8.30 11.08
N GLN A 80 8.22 -7.32 10.58
CA GLN A 80 7.68 -7.37 9.24
C GLN A 80 8.78 -6.98 8.25
N ARG A 81 8.86 -7.68 7.12
CA ARG A 81 9.75 -7.33 6.03
C ARG A 81 8.98 -7.31 4.72
N LEU A 82 8.96 -6.15 4.07
CA LEU A 82 8.46 -6.00 2.71
C LEU A 82 9.38 -6.75 1.75
N VAL A 83 8.83 -7.67 0.96
CA VAL A 83 9.59 -8.42 -0.06
C VAL A 83 9.22 -8.02 -1.48
N GLY A 84 8.06 -7.39 -1.67
CA GLY A 84 7.64 -6.90 -2.99
C GLY A 84 6.21 -6.38 -3.01
N ILE A 85 5.68 -6.23 -4.23
CA ILE A 85 4.31 -5.79 -4.50
C ILE A 85 3.76 -6.57 -5.69
N VAL A 86 2.51 -7.04 -5.59
CA VAL A 86 1.75 -7.59 -6.72
C VAL A 86 0.77 -6.53 -7.23
N SER A 87 0.56 -6.47 -8.54
CA SER A 87 -0.19 -5.43 -9.22
C SER A 87 -1.00 -5.94 -10.40
#